data_AF-A0A9C8KVY8-F1
#
_entry.id   AF-A0A9C8KVY8-F1
#
_cell.length_a   1.000
_cell.length_b   1.000
_cell.length_c   1.000
_cell.angle_alpha   90.00
_cell.angle_beta   90.00
_cell.angle_gamma   90.00
#
_symmetry.space_group_name_H-M   'P 1'
#
loop_
_entity.id
_entity.type
_entity.pdbx_description
1 polymer ?
#
loop_
_entity_poly.entity_id
_entity_poly.type
_entity_poly.pdbx_seq_one_letter_code
_entity_poly.pdbx_strand_id
1 'polypeptide(L)'
;MKLDTAAAEIGISLAAYKRLCRLFLDNTDRDIQTLHDALRAGDTGKISETAHHIKGAATNLDLEELADLAAEMRAHAEEDHERLEEVLSRLGDTYKEIKSELLEQL
;
A
#
# COMPACT_ATOMS: atom_id res chain seq x y z
N MET A 1 -4.96 -12.55 6.93
CA MET A 1 -5.17 -13.37 5.68
C MET A 1 -4.39 -14.69 5.75
N LYS A 2 -4.79 -15.79 5.08
CA LYS A 2 -3.98 -17.03 4.93
C LYS A 2 -3.36 -17.15 3.53
N LEU A 3 -2.02 -17.21 3.42
CA LEU A 3 -1.32 -17.15 2.12
C LEU A 3 -1.60 -18.35 1.19
N ASP A 4 -1.83 -19.54 1.73
CA ASP A 4 -2.13 -20.74 0.94
C ASP A 4 -3.49 -20.66 0.25
N THR A 5 -4.48 -20.08 0.93
CA THR A 5 -5.82 -19.84 0.37
C THR A 5 -5.75 -18.77 -0.72
N ALA A 6 -5.11 -17.63 -0.42
CA ALA A 6 -4.96 -16.54 -1.39
C ALA A 6 -4.16 -16.95 -2.65
N ALA A 7 -3.12 -17.78 -2.50
CA ALA A 7 -2.38 -18.33 -3.63
C ALA A 7 -3.28 -19.22 -4.52
N ALA A 8 -4.16 -20.03 -3.92
CA ALA A 8 -5.08 -20.89 -4.63
C ALA A 8 -6.17 -20.10 -5.38
N GLU A 9 -6.68 -19.02 -4.79
CA GLU A 9 -7.71 -18.15 -5.38
C GLU A 9 -7.25 -17.52 -6.70
N ILE A 10 -5.99 -17.07 -6.77
CA ILE A 10 -5.41 -16.50 -8.00
C ILE A 10 -4.68 -17.54 -8.87
N GLY A 11 -4.75 -18.83 -8.51
CA GLY A 11 -4.25 -19.94 -9.33
C GLY A 11 -2.73 -20.06 -9.43
N ILE A 12 -1.97 -19.63 -8.42
CA ILE A 12 -0.50 -19.72 -8.39
C ILE A 12 0.02 -20.57 -7.23
N SER A 13 1.28 -21.01 -7.32
CA SER A 13 1.93 -21.73 -6.21
C SER A 13 2.11 -20.82 -4.99
N LEU A 14 2.01 -21.37 -3.77
CA LEU A 14 2.33 -20.66 -2.53
C LEU A 14 3.71 -19.99 -2.57
N ALA A 15 4.72 -20.64 -3.13
CA ALA A 15 6.06 -20.07 -3.27
C ALA A 15 6.10 -18.82 -4.19
N ALA A 16 5.28 -18.80 -5.25
CA ALA A 16 5.13 -17.62 -6.10
C ALA A 16 4.38 -16.50 -5.39
N TYR A 17 3.30 -16.83 -4.67
CA TYR A 17 2.54 -15.86 -3.88
C TYR A 17 3.40 -15.21 -2.80
N LYS A 18 4.18 -16.00 -2.05
CA LYS A 18 5.16 -15.48 -1.07
C LYS A 18 6.17 -14.51 -1.69
N ARG A 19 6.61 -14.74 -2.93
CA ARG A 19 7.48 -13.79 -3.65
C ARG A 19 6.75 -12.49 -4.00
N LEU A 20 5.48 -12.56 -4.39
CA LEU A 20 4.65 -11.38 -4.63
C LEU A 20 4.48 -10.58 -3.34
N CYS A 21 4.18 -11.23 -2.21
CA CYS A 21 4.09 -10.56 -0.91
C CYS A 21 5.41 -9.85 -0.55
N ARG A 22 6.56 -10.49 -0.74
CA ARG A 22 7.87 -9.84 -0.48
C ARG A 22 8.09 -8.62 -1.37
N LEU A 23 7.79 -8.74 -2.67
CA LEU A 23 7.90 -7.63 -3.61
C LEU A 23 6.97 -6.47 -3.23
N PHE A 24 5.74 -6.78 -2.82
CA PHE A 24 4.79 -5.82 -2.29
C PHE A 24 5.37 -5.11 -1.06
N LEU A 25 5.85 -5.85 -0.06
CA LEU A 25 6.45 -5.25 1.14
C LEU A 25 7.61 -4.32 0.80
N ASP A 26 8.57 -4.79 0.01
CA ASP A 26 9.77 -4.02 -0.35
C ASP A 26 9.43 -2.75 -1.14
N ASN A 27 8.41 -2.79 -2.00
CA ASN A 27 7.99 -1.63 -2.80
C ASN A 27 7.17 -0.66 -1.95
N THR A 28 6.19 -1.14 -1.18
CA THR A 28 5.30 -0.29 -0.40
C THR A 28 6.02 0.43 0.74
N ASP A 29 7.06 -0.17 1.35
CA ASP A 29 7.95 0.54 2.28
C ASP A 29 8.55 1.80 1.64
N ARG A 30 9.05 1.67 0.40
CA ARG A 30 9.66 2.78 -0.36
C ARG A 30 8.61 3.79 -0.81
N ASP A 31 7.43 3.33 -1.19
CA ASP A 31 6.34 4.20 -1.62
C ASP A 31 5.79 5.03 -0.46
N ILE A 32 5.63 4.46 0.75
CA ILE A 32 5.20 5.20 1.94
C ILE A 32 6.22 6.28 2.32
N GLN A 33 7.51 5.95 2.27
CA GLN A 33 8.56 6.96 2.49
C GLN A 33 8.50 8.07 1.43
N THR A 34 8.27 7.70 0.16
CA THR A 34 8.11 8.66 -0.94
C THR A 34 6.88 9.55 -0.75
N LEU A 35 5.77 9.02 -0.22
CA LEU A 35 4.58 9.81 0.13
C LEU A 35 4.87 10.83 1.23
N HIS A 36 5.60 10.45 2.28
CA HIS A 36 6.00 11.39 3.33
C HIS A 36 6.85 12.55 2.77
N ASP A 37 7.81 12.23 1.90
CA ASP A 37 8.70 13.24 1.33
C ASP A 37 7.96 14.14 0.33
N ALA A 38 7.10 13.57 -0.51
CA ALA A 38 6.26 14.32 -1.44
C ALA A 38 5.27 15.25 -0.71
N LEU A 39 4.66 14.77 0.38
CA LEU A 39 3.75 15.57 1.21
C LEU A 39 4.47 16.78 1.80
N ARG A 40 5.66 16.58 2.40
CA ARG A 40 6.48 17.68 2.94
C ARG A 40 6.92 18.68 1.87
N ALA A 41 7.16 18.21 0.66
CA ALA A 41 7.55 19.06 -0.47
C ALA A 41 6.36 19.76 -1.15
N GLY A 42 5.11 19.40 -0.82
CA GLY A 42 3.92 19.86 -1.53
C GLY A 42 3.83 19.35 -2.98
N ASP A 43 4.49 18.23 -3.29
CA ASP A 43 4.52 17.65 -4.64
C ASP A 43 3.28 16.77 -4.87
N THR A 44 2.16 17.42 -5.19
CA THR A 44 0.86 16.77 -5.41
C THR A 44 0.89 15.76 -6.56
N GLY A 45 1.72 16.01 -7.59
CA GLY A 45 1.95 15.08 -8.69
C GLY A 45 2.60 13.79 -8.20
N LYS A 46 3.64 13.89 -7.37
CA LYS A 46 4.31 12.73 -6.78
C LYS A 46 3.43 11.98 -5.79
N ILE A 47 2.60 12.68 -5.00
CA ILE A 47 1.60 12.06 -4.12
C ILE A 47 0.64 11.20 -4.95
N SER A 48 0.06 11.77 -6.01
CA SER A 48 -0.90 11.09 -6.88
C SER A 48 -0.32 9.86 -7.58
N GLU A 49 0.90 9.97 -8.12
CA GLU A 49 1.62 8.86 -8.77
C GLU A 49 1.92 7.74 -7.77
N THR A 50 2.51 8.08 -6.63
CA THR A 50 2.93 7.10 -5.62
C THR A 50 1.73 6.41 -4.98
N ALA A 51 0.67 7.15 -4.67
CA ALA A 51 -0.57 6.58 -4.17
C ALA A 51 -1.24 5.65 -5.20
N HIS A 52 -1.16 5.96 -6.50
CA HIS A 52 -1.64 5.06 -7.55
C HIS A 52 -0.87 3.73 -7.58
N HIS A 53 0.44 3.75 -7.37
CA HIS A 53 1.27 2.54 -7.29
C HIS A 53 0.88 1.67 -6.09
N ILE A 54 0.76 2.26 -4.89
CA ILE A 54 0.32 1.54 -3.68
C ILE A 54 -1.05 0.90 -3.90
N LYS A 55 -2.01 1.66 -4.45
CA LYS A 55 -3.34 1.14 -4.76
C LYS A 55 -3.27 -0.10 -5.64
N GLY A 56 -2.55 -0.02 -6.76
CA GLY A 56 -2.44 -1.15 -7.69
C GLY A 56 -1.81 -2.38 -7.05
N ALA A 57 -0.77 -2.19 -6.24
CA ALA A 57 -0.11 -3.28 -5.53
C ALA A 57 -1.02 -3.92 -4.47
N ALA A 58 -1.77 -3.10 -3.72
CA ALA A 58 -2.72 -3.54 -2.70
C ALA A 58 -3.91 -4.29 -3.31
N THR A 59 -4.49 -3.79 -4.41
CA THR A 59 -5.58 -4.47 -5.12
C THR A 59 -5.17 -5.85 -5.64
N ASN A 60 -3.93 -6.03 -6.10
CA ASN A 60 -3.46 -7.34 -6.58
C ASN A 60 -3.33 -8.40 -5.46
N LEU A 61 -3.38 -7.98 -4.19
CA LEU A 61 -3.32 -8.84 -3.02
C LEU A 61 -4.62 -8.81 -2.20
N ASP A 62 -5.70 -8.27 -2.76
CA ASP A 62 -7.01 -8.10 -2.11
C ASP A 62 -6.94 -7.34 -0.75
N LEU A 63 -6.00 -6.39 -0.65
CA LEU A 63 -5.83 -5.52 0.51
C LEU A 63 -6.70 -4.25 0.35
N GLU A 64 -8.02 -4.42 0.35
CA GLU A 64 -9.00 -3.38 0.00
C GLU A 64 -8.84 -2.09 0.83
N GLU A 65 -8.71 -2.19 2.15
CA GLU A 65 -8.57 -1.01 3.01
C GLU A 65 -7.34 -0.16 2.66
N LEU A 66 -6.21 -0.81 2.40
CA LEU A 66 -4.98 -0.12 2.00
C LEU A 66 -5.13 0.51 0.60
N ALA A 67 -5.81 -0.18 -0.32
CA ALA A 67 -6.10 0.33 -1.65
C ALA A 67 -7.03 1.56 -1.62
N ASP A 68 -8.00 1.58 -0.72
CA ASP A 68 -8.94 2.68 -0.53
C ASP A 68 -8.27 3.91 0.09
N LEU A 69 -7.42 3.72 1.11
CA LEU A 69 -6.64 4.82 1.68
C LEU A 69 -5.69 5.45 0.64
N ALA A 70 -5.07 4.62 -0.21
CA ALA A 70 -4.25 5.12 -1.31
C ALA A 70 -5.09 5.86 -2.38
N ALA A 71 -6.34 5.43 -2.63
CA ALA A 71 -7.25 6.16 -3.50
C ALA A 71 -7.66 7.51 -2.89
N GLU A 72 -7.88 7.56 -1.57
CA GLU A 72 -8.21 8.78 -0.82
C GLU A 72 -7.06 9.80 -0.86
N MET A 73 -5.81 9.36 -0.68
CA MET A 73 -4.62 10.22 -0.85
C MET A 73 -4.61 10.93 -2.20
N ARG A 74 -4.91 10.19 -3.28
CA ARG A 74 -4.94 10.76 -4.62
C ARG A 74 -6.10 11.74 -4.82
N ALA A 75 -7.27 11.44 -4.24
CA ALA A 75 -8.46 12.28 -4.38
C ALA A 75 -8.28 13.65 -3.71
N HIS A 76 -7.50 13.72 -2.63
CA HIS A 76 -7.27 14.95 -1.86
C HIS A 76 -5.92 15.62 -2.10
N ALA A 77 -5.11 15.10 -3.03
CA ALA A 77 -3.74 15.54 -3.27
C ALA A 77 -3.60 17.05 -3.51
N GLU A 78 -4.62 17.71 -4.09
CA GLU A 78 -4.58 19.14 -4.44
C GLU A 78 -5.36 20.05 -3.48
N GLU A 79 -6.14 19.50 -2.53
CA GLU A 79 -7.19 20.25 -1.85
C GLU A 79 -6.98 20.42 -0.34
N ASP A 80 -6.36 19.46 0.36
CA ASP A 80 -6.38 19.43 1.82
C ASP A 80 -5.13 18.77 2.43
N HIS A 81 -4.16 19.58 2.84
CA HIS A 81 -2.89 19.08 3.39
C HIS A 81 -3.06 18.36 4.74
N GLU A 82 -3.88 18.91 5.64
CA GLU A 82 -4.13 18.30 6.95
C GLU A 82 -4.79 16.93 6.78
N ARG A 83 -5.77 16.83 5.87
CA ARG A 83 -6.38 15.54 5.54
C ARG A 83 -5.40 14.55 4.91
N LEU A 84 -4.48 15.01 4.05
CA LEU A 84 -3.44 14.13 3.50
C LEU A 84 -2.50 13.59 4.59
N GLU A 85 -2.16 14.39 5.60
CA GLU A 85 -1.39 13.91 6.75
C GLU A 85 -2.17 12.82 7.54
N GLU A 86 -3.46 13.04 7.80
CA GLU A 86 -4.31 12.06 8.47
C GLU A 86 -4.44 10.75 7.69
N VAL A 87 -4.70 10.84 6.38
CA VAL A 87 -4.84 9.67 5.50
C VAL A 87 -3.51 8.94 5.38
N LEU A 88 -2.38 9.64 5.25
CA LEU A 88 -1.06 9.03 5.20
C LEU A 88 -0.71 8.32 6.51
N SER A 89 -1.08 8.89 7.66
CA SER A 89 -0.92 8.22 8.96
C SER A 89 -1.70 6.91 9.00
N ARG A 90 -2.98 6.94 8.63
CA ARG A 90 -3.85 5.75 8.59
C ARG A 90 -3.30 4.70 7.63
N LEU A 91 -2.90 5.12 6.42
CA LEU A 91 -2.28 4.25 5.40
C LEU A 91 -1.02 3.56 5.96
N GLY A 92 -0.17 4.32 6.63
CA GLY A 92 1.04 3.80 7.24
C GLY A 92 0.76 2.78 8.36
N ASP A 93 -0.25 3.02 9.18
CA ASP A 93 -0.62 2.11 10.26
C ASP A 93 -1.28 0.83 9.73
N THR A 94 -2.24 0.93 8.81
CA THR A 94 -2.82 -0.23 8.10
C THR A 94 -1.74 -1.07 7.42
N TYR A 95 -0.76 -0.43 6.75
CA TYR A 95 0.35 -1.14 6.13
C TYR A 95 1.24 -1.87 7.16
N LYS A 96 1.52 -1.27 8.34
CA LYS A 96 2.30 -1.94 9.39
C LYS A 96 1.61 -3.21 9.88
N GLU A 97 0.30 -3.18 10.06
CA GLU A 97 -0.49 -4.34 10.47
C GLU A 97 -0.40 -5.46 9.41
N ILE A 98 -0.68 -5.12 8.15
CA ILE A 98 -0.54 -6.05 7.01
C ILE A 98 0.88 -6.61 6.93
N LYS A 99 1.90 -5.76 7.08
CA LYS A 99 3.31 -6.16 7.03
C LYS A 99 3.65 -7.16 8.12
N SER A 100 3.17 -6.95 9.34
CA SER A 100 3.35 -7.89 10.45
C SER A 100 2.71 -9.25 10.12
N GLU A 101 1.44 -9.25 9.68
CA GLU A 101 0.73 -10.48 9.32
C GLU A 101 1.40 -11.28 8.18
N LEU A 102 1.91 -10.57 7.17
CA LEU A 102 2.58 -11.21 6.04
C LEU A 102 3.93 -11.79 6.45
N LEU A 103 4.72 -11.07 7.25
CA LEU A 103 6.03 -11.53 7.70
C LEU A 103 5.96 -12.78 8.58
N GLU A 104 4.91 -12.94 9.39
CA GLU A 104 4.69 -14.15 10.19
C GLU A 104 4.48 -15.41 9.35
N GLN A 105 4.05 -15.25 8.09
CA GLN A 105 3.72 -16.35 7.19
C GLN A 105 4.77 -16.60 6.09
N LEU A 106 5.76 -15.71 5.93
CA LEU A 106 6.77 -15.73 4.86
C LEU A 106 7.92 -16.68 5.12
#